data_AF-A0A2E7IQJ3-F1
#
_entry.id   AF-A0A2E7IQJ3-F1
#
_cell.length_a   1.000
_cell.length_b   1.000
_cell.length_c   1.000
_cell.angle_alpha   90.00
_cell.angle_beta   90.00
_cell.angle_gamma   90.00
#
_symmetry.space_group_name_H-M   'P 1'
#
loop_
_entity.id
_entity.type
_entity.pdbx_description
1 polymer ?
#
loop_
_entity_poly.entity_id
_entity_poly.type
_entity_poly.pdbx_seq_one_letter_code
_entity_poly.pdbx_strand_id
1 'polypeptide(L)'
;MKVLVIGSGHNVKAELSQINRHTFDYVIGVNRAAIHFGPVDIHCSLHPRDYAPIRAGYFVSHIKLKGVDEVFPCMWRTGGSSGSSGLYAVKYALQRLDATDITLAGVGIDEAPHFYNPSDWHEAKKFQQTWIEVAPVLRGKVRSLGGWTAQLLNGGSPA
;
A
#
# COMPACT_ATOMS: atom_id res chain seq x y z
N MET A 1 -13.80 5.35 9.24
CA MET A 1 -12.42 5.84 9.42
C MET A 1 -11.72 6.00 8.08
N LYS A 2 -11.00 7.11 7.89
CA LYS A 2 -10.27 7.49 6.68
C LYS A 2 -8.78 7.17 6.83
N VAL A 3 -8.23 6.41 5.89
CA VAL A 3 -6.82 6.01 5.91
C VAL A 3 -6.12 6.39 4.60
N LEU A 4 -4.95 7.00 4.69
CA LEU A 4 -4.07 7.24 3.56
C LEU A 4 -3.00 6.14 3.52
N VAL A 5 -2.84 5.48 2.38
CA VAL A 5 -1.74 4.54 2.13
C VAL A 5 -0.76 5.14 1.12
N ILE A 6 0.50 5.24 1.51
CA ILE A 6 1.58 5.82 0.70
C ILE A 6 2.53 4.71 0.23
N GLY A 7 2.54 4.45 -1.07
CA GLY A 7 3.42 3.51 -1.76
C GLY A 7 4.60 4.17 -2.46
N SER A 8 5.30 3.37 -3.27
CA SER A 8 6.59 3.75 -3.88
C SER A 8 6.53 4.11 -5.36
N GLY A 9 5.35 4.17 -6.00
CA GLY A 9 5.23 4.48 -7.42
C GLY A 9 5.81 5.86 -7.78
N HIS A 10 6.36 6.01 -8.99
CA HIS A 10 7.03 7.24 -9.43
C HIS A 10 6.20 8.52 -9.27
N ASN A 11 4.87 8.45 -9.43
CA ASN A 11 3.96 9.59 -9.31
C ASN A 11 3.58 9.97 -7.88
N VAL A 12 4.03 9.24 -6.86
CA VAL A 12 3.61 9.42 -5.46
C VAL A 12 3.74 10.88 -4.99
N LYS A 13 4.79 11.59 -5.39
CA LYS A 13 4.99 13.00 -5.00
C LYS A 13 3.90 13.90 -5.56
N ALA A 14 3.54 13.72 -6.84
CA ALA A 14 2.50 14.49 -7.50
C ALA A 14 1.09 14.12 -7.02
N GLU A 15 0.88 12.86 -6.63
CA GLU A 15 -0.38 12.41 -6.03
C GLU A 15 -0.55 12.97 -4.61
N LEU A 16 0.50 12.93 -3.79
CA LEU A 16 0.46 13.49 -2.44
C LEU A 16 0.24 15.01 -2.42
N SER A 17 0.71 15.76 -3.43
CA SER A 17 0.46 17.21 -3.49
C SER A 17 -1.02 17.57 -3.73
N GLN A 18 -1.86 16.61 -4.09
CA GLN A 18 -3.30 16.79 -4.27
C GLN A 18 -4.10 16.49 -2.99
N ILE A 19 -3.44 16.02 -1.93
CA ILE A 19 -4.07 15.54 -0.71
C ILE A 19 -3.77 16.46 0.47
N ASN A 20 -4.82 16.81 1.24
CA ASN A 20 -4.61 17.31 2.60
C ASN A 20 -4.50 16.14 3.59
N ARG A 21 -3.28 15.81 4.02
CA ARG A 21 -2.99 14.68 4.93
C ARG A 21 -3.70 14.77 6.27
N HIS A 22 -4.02 15.96 6.75
CA HIS A 22 -4.71 16.17 8.03
C HIS A 22 -6.18 15.73 8.02
N THR A 23 -6.71 15.35 6.86
CA THR A 23 -8.09 14.83 6.71
C THR A 23 -8.22 13.33 6.93
N PHE A 24 -7.11 12.64 7.17
CA PHE A 24 -7.07 11.20 7.41
C PHE A 24 -6.85 10.93 8.90
N ASP A 25 -7.50 9.89 9.40
CA ASP A 25 -7.37 9.43 10.78
C ASP A 25 -6.04 8.68 10.98
N TYR A 26 -5.58 7.96 9.95
CA TYR A 26 -4.27 7.30 9.92
C TYR A 26 -3.57 7.44 8.57
N VAL A 27 -2.24 7.50 8.62
CA VAL A 27 -1.33 7.42 7.47
C VAL A 27 -0.47 6.17 7.59
N ILE A 28 -0.58 5.29 6.60
CA ILE A 28 0.25 4.08 6.45
C ILE A 28 1.29 4.32 5.36
N GLY A 29 2.57 4.28 5.72
CA GLY A 29 3.67 4.26 4.78
C GLY A 29 4.10 2.84 4.44
N VAL A 30 4.38 2.57 3.16
CA VAL A 30 4.79 1.26 2.68
C VAL A 30 6.27 1.26 2.33
N ASN A 31 7.05 0.34 2.93
CA ASN A 31 8.47 0.17 2.63
C ASN A 31 9.22 1.54 2.71
N ARG A 32 10.07 1.83 1.71
CA ARG A 32 10.83 3.08 1.63
C ARG A 32 9.97 4.35 1.59
N ALA A 33 8.71 4.27 1.14
CA ALA A 33 7.82 5.41 1.10
C ALA A 33 7.46 5.93 2.51
N ALA A 34 7.40 5.04 3.51
CA ALA A 34 7.20 5.44 4.91
C ALA A 34 8.30 6.38 5.41
N ILE A 35 9.54 6.14 4.99
CA ILE A 35 10.70 6.92 5.39
C ILE A 35 10.76 8.24 4.62
N HIS A 36 10.57 8.19 3.30
CA HIS A 36 10.71 9.37 2.44
C HIS A 36 9.55 10.36 2.55
N PHE A 37 8.33 9.86 2.72
CA PHE A 37 7.11 10.67 2.74
C PHE A 37 6.45 10.70 4.12
N GLY A 38 7.24 10.46 5.18
CA GLY A 38 6.79 10.63 6.55
C GLY A 38 6.30 12.06 6.87
N PRO A 39 5.73 12.29 8.07
CA PRO A 39 5.51 11.30 9.13
C PRO A 39 4.39 10.30 8.79
N VAL A 40 4.51 9.07 9.28
CA VAL A 40 3.45 8.04 9.16
C VAL A 40 3.15 7.47 10.53
N ASP A 41 1.89 7.11 10.78
CA ASP A 41 1.49 6.46 12.02
C ASP A 41 1.94 5.01 12.03
N ILE A 42 1.82 4.36 10.86
CA ILE A 42 2.14 2.95 10.66
C ILE A 42 3.11 2.81 9.49
N HIS A 43 4.18 2.05 9.69
CA HIS A 43 5.05 1.58 8.60
C HIS A 43 4.75 0.10 8.36
N CYS A 44 4.20 -0.21 7.17
CA CYS A 44 3.80 -1.56 6.79
C CYS A 44 4.75 -2.13 5.72
N SER A 45 5.19 -3.38 5.87
CA SER A 45 6.13 -4.00 4.91
C SER A 45 6.05 -5.53 4.86
N LEU A 46 6.23 -6.09 3.66
CA LEU A 46 6.52 -7.52 3.47
C LEU A 46 8.03 -7.85 3.56
N HIS A 47 8.88 -6.85 3.78
CA HIS A 47 10.33 -6.98 3.82
C HIS A 47 10.88 -6.56 5.19
N PRO A 48 10.49 -7.22 6.30
CA PRO A 48 10.83 -6.75 7.64
C PRO A 48 12.34 -6.80 7.94
N ARG A 49 13.11 -7.64 7.24
CA ARG A 49 14.58 -7.64 7.36
C ARG A 49 15.22 -6.32 6.91
N ASP A 50 14.61 -5.67 5.92
CA ASP A 50 15.14 -4.44 5.33
C ASP A 50 14.68 -3.21 6.10
N TYR A 51 13.43 -3.23 6.60
CA TYR A 51 12.79 -2.02 7.16
C TYR A 51 12.62 -2.00 8.67
N ALA A 52 12.64 -3.13 9.38
CA ALA A 52 12.56 -3.10 10.85
C ALA A 52 13.70 -2.28 11.52
N PRO A 53 14.96 -2.32 11.04
CA PRO A 53 16.04 -1.52 11.63
C PRO A 53 15.90 -0.01 11.40
N ILE A 54 15.14 0.41 10.39
CA ILE A 54 15.02 1.80 9.92
C ILE A 54 13.56 2.27 9.87
N ARG A 55 12.69 1.66 10.68
CA ARG A 55 11.26 1.94 10.70
C ARG A 55 10.98 3.42 10.99
N ALA A 56 9.86 3.92 10.46
CA ALA A 56 9.48 5.34 10.48
C ALA A 56 8.22 5.62 11.33
N GLY A 57 7.69 4.59 11.99
CA GLY A 57 6.46 4.60 12.78
C GLY A 57 6.22 3.21 13.38
N TYR A 58 5.01 2.94 13.87
CA TYR A 58 4.63 1.62 14.37
C TYR A 58 4.76 0.57 13.26
N PHE A 59 5.62 -0.43 13.44
CA PHE A 59 6.04 -1.31 12.36
C PHE A 59 5.24 -2.62 12.32
N VAL A 60 4.50 -2.79 11.22
CA VAL A 60 3.65 -3.95 10.96
C VAL A 60 4.28 -4.81 9.86
N SER A 61 4.39 -6.11 10.13
CA SER A 61 4.82 -7.08 9.13
C SER A 61 4.19 -8.46 9.33
N HIS A 62 4.50 -9.39 8.44
CA HIS A 62 3.87 -10.71 8.38
C HIS A 62 4.66 -11.80 9.11
N ILE A 63 5.85 -11.48 9.60
CA ILE A 63 6.68 -12.38 10.39
C ILE A 63 7.24 -11.66 11.61
N LYS A 64 7.45 -12.40 12.70
CA LYS A 64 8.07 -11.88 13.91
C LYS A 64 9.57 -11.71 13.70
N LEU A 65 10.06 -10.48 13.80
CA LEU A 65 11.49 -10.14 13.83
C LEU A 65 11.73 -9.02 14.86
N LYS A 66 12.98 -8.86 15.31
CA LYS A 66 13.34 -7.72 16.17
C LYS A 66 13.03 -6.41 15.43
N GLY A 67 12.28 -5.53 16.08
CA GLY A 67 11.82 -4.26 15.49
C GLY A 67 10.46 -4.32 14.78
N VAL A 68 9.82 -5.50 14.71
CA VAL A 68 8.41 -5.65 14.32
C VAL A 68 7.54 -5.50 15.56
N ASP A 69 6.70 -4.47 15.56
CA ASP A 69 5.82 -4.16 16.68
C ASP A 69 4.53 -5.01 16.61
N GLU A 70 4.03 -5.30 15.41
CA GLU A 70 2.87 -6.17 15.18
C GLU A 70 3.06 -7.17 14.04
N VAL A 71 2.65 -8.41 14.29
CA VAL A 71 2.60 -9.47 13.27
C VAL A 71 1.17 -9.59 12.75
N PHE A 72 0.97 -9.29 11.47
CA PHE A 72 -0.34 -9.37 10.81
C PHE A 72 -0.28 -10.25 9.55
N PRO A 73 -1.18 -11.24 9.37
CA PRO A 73 -1.10 -12.18 8.24
C PRO A 73 -1.13 -11.49 6.88
N CYS A 74 -0.20 -11.81 5.98
CA CYS A 74 -0.13 -11.16 4.67
C CYS A 74 -1.08 -11.71 3.60
N MET A 75 -1.48 -12.98 3.70
CA MET A 75 -2.28 -13.64 2.67
C MET A 75 -3.75 -13.23 2.76
N TRP A 76 -4.40 -12.98 1.62
CA TRP A 76 -5.84 -12.68 1.55
C TRP A 76 -6.74 -13.90 1.71
N ARG A 77 -6.22 -15.08 1.40
CA ARG A 77 -6.85 -16.38 1.62
C ARG A 77 -5.78 -17.42 1.95
N THR A 78 -6.16 -18.50 2.61
CA THR A 78 -5.27 -19.65 2.85
C THR A 78 -4.71 -20.16 1.51
N GLY A 79 -3.38 -20.30 1.43
CA GLY A 79 -2.68 -20.71 0.20
C GLY A 79 -2.66 -19.65 -0.92
N GLY A 80 -3.14 -18.43 -0.66
CA GLY A 80 -3.13 -17.33 -1.63
C GLY A 80 -1.84 -16.50 -1.60
N SER A 81 -1.94 -15.28 -2.13
CA SER A 81 -0.87 -14.29 -2.15
C SER A 81 -1.26 -13.05 -1.34
N SER A 82 -0.26 -12.26 -0.95
CA SER A 82 -0.43 -10.93 -0.37
C SER A 82 -0.69 -9.85 -1.42
N GLY A 83 -0.42 -10.15 -2.70
CA GLY A 83 -0.57 -9.26 -3.84
C GLY A 83 0.55 -8.23 -3.93
N SER A 84 0.79 -7.39 -2.93
CA SER A 84 1.96 -6.50 -2.87
C SER A 84 2.08 -5.92 -1.46
N SER A 85 3.18 -5.23 -1.14
CA SER A 85 3.26 -4.51 0.15
C SER A 85 2.18 -3.42 0.26
N GLY A 86 1.80 -2.79 -0.86
CA GLY A 86 0.70 -1.83 -0.91
C GLY A 86 -0.65 -2.48 -0.63
N LEU A 87 -0.94 -3.64 -1.24
CA LEU A 87 -2.18 -4.37 -0.99
C LEU A 87 -2.25 -4.93 0.43
N TYR A 88 -1.10 -5.36 0.96
CA TYR A 88 -0.98 -5.78 2.35
C TYR A 88 -1.32 -4.65 3.34
N ALA A 89 -0.87 -3.42 3.07
CA ALA A 89 -1.25 -2.25 3.86
C ALA A 89 -2.76 -1.95 3.78
N VAL A 90 -3.38 -2.11 2.60
CA VAL A 90 -4.85 -2.00 2.44
C VAL A 90 -5.57 -3.07 3.27
N LYS A 91 -5.09 -4.31 3.27
CA LYS A 91 -5.64 -5.39 4.09
C LYS A 91 -5.60 -5.02 5.58
N TYR A 92 -4.46 -4.52 6.05
CA TYR A 92 -4.30 -4.08 7.44
C TYR A 92 -5.28 -2.95 7.77
N ALA A 93 -5.37 -1.93 6.92
CA ALA A 93 -6.33 -0.84 7.10
C ALA A 93 -7.78 -1.34 7.19
N LEU A 94 -8.19 -2.26 6.30
CA LEU A 94 -9.55 -2.79 6.30
C LEU A 94 -9.87 -3.67 7.51
N GLN A 95 -8.98 -4.60 7.86
CA GLN A 95 -9.29 -5.68 8.80
C GLN A 95 -8.82 -5.42 10.23
N ARG A 96 -7.77 -4.62 10.39
CA ARG A 96 -7.19 -4.33 11.70
C ARG A 96 -7.61 -2.97 12.23
N LEU A 97 -7.76 -2.01 11.32
CA LEU A 97 -8.20 -0.66 11.68
C LEU A 97 -9.72 -0.48 11.46
N ASP A 98 -10.41 -1.36 10.74
CA ASP A 98 -11.82 -1.15 10.35
C ASP A 98 -12.02 0.12 9.49
N ALA A 99 -11.04 0.41 8.62
CA ALA A 99 -11.12 1.53 7.69
C ALA A 99 -12.29 1.37 6.71
N THR A 100 -12.99 2.48 6.45
CA THR A 100 -14.17 2.53 5.56
C THR A 100 -13.93 3.38 4.32
N ASP A 101 -12.89 4.22 4.32
CA ASP A 101 -12.47 5.06 3.19
C ASP A 101 -10.93 5.07 3.17
N ILE A 102 -10.36 4.48 2.13
CA ILE A 102 -8.91 4.31 1.97
C ILE A 102 -8.51 5.02 0.68
N THR A 103 -7.59 5.96 0.77
CA THR A 103 -6.97 6.62 -0.40
C THR A 103 -5.56 6.09 -0.60
N LEU A 104 -5.22 5.68 -1.82
CA LEU A 104 -3.88 5.22 -2.19
C LEU A 104 -3.15 6.32 -2.98
N ALA A 105 -1.93 6.61 -2.56
CA ALA A 105 -0.97 7.41 -3.32
C ALA A 105 0.31 6.59 -3.52
N GLY A 106 0.86 6.51 -4.72
CA GLY A 106 2.05 5.73 -5.04
C GLY A 106 1.84 4.21 -5.09
N VAL A 107 0.60 3.75 -5.25
CA VAL A 107 0.26 2.31 -5.33
C VAL A 107 -0.39 2.02 -6.69
N GLY A 108 0.34 2.31 -7.78
CA GLY A 108 -0.16 2.15 -9.15
C GLY A 108 -0.28 0.70 -9.61
N ILE A 109 0.65 -0.18 -9.22
CA ILE A 109 0.77 -1.58 -9.70
C ILE A 109 0.75 -1.64 -11.24
N ASP A 110 1.44 -0.70 -11.87
CA ASP A 110 1.76 -0.65 -13.29
C ASP A 110 3.25 -0.93 -13.49
N GLU A 111 3.66 -1.21 -14.73
CA GLU A 111 5.08 -1.42 -15.11
C GLU A 111 5.85 -0.09 -15.16
N ALA A 112 5.54 0.84 -14.26
CA ALA A 112 6.24 2.09 -14.14
C ALA A 112 7.29 2.03 -13.01
N PRO A 113 8.29 2.92 -13.02
CA PRO A 113 9.33 2.92 -12.02
C PRO A 113 8.83 3.21 -10.60
N HIS A 114 9.66 2.84 -9.62
CA HIS A 114 9.53 3.35 -8.25
C HIS A 114 10.23 4.72 -8.15
N PHE A 115 9.82 5.59 -7.22
CA PHE A 115 10.40 6.95 -7.10
C PHE A 115 11.92 6.95 -6.83
N TYR A 116 12.48 5.85 -6.32
CA TYR A 116 13.90 5.70 -5.98
C TYR A 116 14.67 4.80 -6.95
N ASN A 117 14.02 4.23 -7.96
CA ASN A 117 14.66 3.39 -8.95
C ASN A 117 14.06 3.72 -10.32
N PRO A 118 14.83 4.31 -11.25
CA PRO A 118 14.31 4.72 -12.55
C PRO A 118 13.98 3.56 -13.49
N SER A 119 14.38 2.32 -13.16
CA SER A 119 14.03 1.14 -13.96
C SER A 119 12.56 0.76 -13.81
N ASP A 120 11.95 0.36 -14.92
CA ASP A 120 10.59 -0.16 -14.96
C ASP A 120 10.43 -1.39 -14.07
N TRP A 121 9.26 -1.50 -13.43
CA TRP A 121 8.95 -2.60 -12.54
C TRP A 121 8.23 -3.73 -13.28
N HIS A 122 8.99 -4.57 -13.98
CA HIS A 122 8.46 -5.64 -14.82
C HIS A 122 7.66 -6.72 -14.05
N GLU A 123 7.83 -6.83 -12.73
CA GLU A 123 7.05 -7.77 -11.92
C GLU A 123 5.64 -7.26 -11.57
N ALA A 124 5.30 -6.01 -11.87
CA ALA A 124 4.00 -5.41 -11.51
C ALA A 124 2.81 -6.28 -11.93
N LYS A 125 2.81 -6.82 -13.15
CA LYS A 125 1.74 -7.70 -13.67
C LYS A 125 1.49 -8.95 -12.82
N LYS A 126 2.54 -9.53 -12.21
CA LYS A 126 2.39 -10.72 -11.35
C LYS A 126 1.55 -10.43 -10.11
N PHE A 127 1.56 -9.18 -9.65
CA PHE A 127 0.84 -8.73 -8.48
C PHE A 127 -0.62 -8.36 -8.78
N GLN A 128 -0.91 -7.92 -10.01
CA GLN A 128 -2.24 -7.51 -10.46
C GLN A 128 -3.31 -8.60 -10.26
N GLN A 129 -2.96 -9.88 -10.43
CA GLN A 129 -3.91 -10.98 -10.27
C GLN A 129 -4.58 -10.99 -8.88
N THR A 130 -3.81 -10.79 -7.81
CA THR A 130 -4.38 -10.73 -6.45
C THR A 130 -5.24 -9.49 -6.25
N TRP A 131 -4.87 -8.35 -6.84
CA TRP A 131 -5.71 -7.14 -6.82
C TRP A 131 -7.06 -7.37 -7.50
N ILE A 132 -7.09 -8.04 -8.65
CA ILE A 132 -8.32 -8.41 -9.36
C ILE A 132 -9.20 -9.31 -8.47
N GLU A 133 -8.61 -10.35 -7.87
CA GLU A 133 -9.32 -11.30 -7.00
C GLU A 133 -10.01 -10.61 -5.82
N VAL A 134 -9.36 -9.62 -5.21
CA VAL A 134 -9.90 -8.94 -4.02
C VAL A 134 -10.65 -7.65 -4.33
N ALA A 135 -10.64 -7.18 -5.59
CA ALA A 135 -11.32 -5.95 -6.01
C ALA A 135 -12.79 -5.86 -5.57
N PRO A 136 -13.61 -6.93 -5.59
CA PRO A 136 -14.99 -6.87 -5.10
C PRO A 136 -15.10 -6.42 -3.63
N VAL A 137 -14.11 -6.73 -2.79
CA VAL A 137 -14.07 -6.32 -1.37
C VAL A 137 -13.55 -4.90 -1.20
N LEU A 138 -12.70 -4.44 -2.13
CA LEU A 138 -12.08 -3.11 -2.08
C LEU A 138 -12.99 -2.01 -2.64
N ARG A 139 -13.78 -2.32 -3.68
CA ARG A 139 -14.61 -1.33 -4.38
C ARG A 139 -15.60 -0.66 -3.42
N GLY A 140 -15.74 0.66 -3.57
CA GLY A 140 -16.55 1.50 -2.69
C GLY A 140 -15.86 1.88 -1.36
N LYS A 141 -14.75 1.24 -1.00
CA LYS A 141 -13.96 1.55 0.20
C LYS A 141 -12.56 2.08 -0.11
N VAL A 142 -11.98 1.65 -1.23
CA VAL A 142 -10.61 1.99 -1.63
C VAL A 142 -10.62 2.77 -2.94
N ARG A 143 -9.91 3.89 -2.98
CA ARG A 143 -9.67 4.71 -4.18
C ARG A 143 -8.18 4.89 -4.38
N SER A 144 -7.70 4.79 -5.61
CA SER A 144 -6.31 5.10 -5.96
C SER A 144 -6.23 6.42 -6.71
N LEU A 145 -5.19 7.21 -6.47
CA LEU A 145 -4.95 8.46 -7.20
C LEU A 145 -4.32 8.25 -8.58
N GLY A 146 -3.78 7.06 -8.86
CA GLY A 146 -3.11 6.82 -10.13
C GLY A 146 -2.82 5.36 -10.46
N GLY A 147 -2.23 5.21 -11.64
CA GLY A 147 -1.77 3.95 -12.22
C GLY A 147 -2.88 2.97 -12.57
N TRP A 148 -2.48 1.73 -12.87
CA TRP A 148 -3.41 0.63 -13.17
C TRP A 148 -4.43 0.37 -12.05
N THR A 149 -4.01 0.56 -10.79
CA THR A 149 -4.88 0.37 -9.61
C THR A 149 -6.05 1.36 -9.59
N ALA A 150 -5.86 2.59 -10.08
CA ALA A 150 -6.96 3.55 -10.22
C ALA A 150 -7.99 3.10 -11.27
N GLN A 151 -7.54 2.51 -12.39
CA GLN A 151 -8.44 1.93 -13.39
C GLN A 151 -9.29 0.84 -12.74
N LEU A 152 -8.64 -0.14 -12.09
CA LEU A 152 -9.32 -1.27 -11.44
C LEU A 152 -10.39 -0.86 -10.41
N LEU A 153 -10.07 0.12 -9.56
CA LEU A 153 -10.86 0.43 -8.35
C LEU A 153 -11.81 1.62 -8.50
N ASN A 154 -11.46 2.64 -9.29
CA ASN A 154 -12.26 3.85 -9.41
C ASN A 154 -13.35 3.73 -10.50
N GLY A 155 -13.50 2.56 -11.13
CA GLY A 155 -14.53 2.32 -12.15
C GLY A 155 -14.07 2.60 -13.58
N GLY A 156 -12.77 2.67 -13.85
CA GLY A 156 -12.26 2.60 -15.22
C GLY A 156 -12.26 1.15 -15.70
N SER A 157 -12.74 0.88 -16.90
CA SER A 157 -12.43 -0.42 -17.51
C SER A 157 -10.91 -0.49 -17.72
N PRO A 158 -10.22 -1.54 -17.21
CA PRO A 158 -8.85 -1.79 -17.63
C PRO A 158 -8.89 -2.03 -19.15
N ALA A 159 -8.08 -1.27 -19.89
CA ALA A 159 -7.91 -1.46 -21.33
C ALA A 159 -7.26 -2.81 -21.65
#